data_AF-A0A3D4B3Q6-F1
#
_entry.id   AF-A0A3D4B3Q6-F1
#
_cell.length_a   1.000
_cell.length_b   1.000
_cell.length_c   1.000
_cell.angle_alpha   90.00
_cell.angle_beta   90.00
_cell.angle_gamma   90.00
#
_symmetry.space_group_name_H-M   'P 1'
#
loop_
_entity.id
_entity.type
_entity.pdbx_description
1 polymer ?
#
loop_
_entity_poly.entity_id
_entity_poly.type
_entity_poly.pdbx_seq_one_letter_code
_entity_poly.pdbx_strand_id
1 'polypeptide(L)'
;HGESALLHLAREQAIPIVTPIWDRGSVSEPASVFMSVIGAATGEVSFLNEADVIIMAGAVPDYRVGYLHPPSIRSDARVIRIEADATQLHRT
;
A
#
# COMPACT_ATOMS: atom_id res chain seq x y z
N HIS A 1 10.77 14.21 4.41
CA HIS A 1 11.72 13.11 4.69
C HIS A 1 11.14 11.74 4.37
N GLY A 2 9.93 11.38 4.83
CA GLY A 2 9.32 10.06 4.54
C GLY A 2 8.97 9.81 3.07
N GLU A 3 8.29 10.75 2.41
CA GLU A 3 7.89 10.62 0.99
C GLU A 3 9.08 10.39 0.06
N SER A 4 10.19 11.13 0.28
CA SER A 4 11.43 10.96 -0.49
C SER A 4 12.08 9.59 -0.25
N ALA A 5 12.05 9.08 0.98
CA ALA A 5 12.59 7.76 1.30
C ALA A 5 11.75 6.63 0.67
N LEU A 6 10.41 6.75 0.71
CA LEU A 6 9.49 5.83 0.03
C LEU A 6 9.79 5.77 -1.47
N LEU A 7 9.87 6.94 -2.13
CA LEU A 7 10.15 7.02 -3.56
C LEU A 7 11.52 6.48 -3.93
N HIS A 8 12.55 6.75 -3.12
CA HIS A 8 13.88 6.21 -3.34
C HIS A 8 13.89 4.67 -3.27
N LEU A 9 13.31 4.10 -2.20
CA LEU A 9 13.21 2.65 -2.03
C LEU A 9 12.45 2.00 -3.21
N ALA A 10 11.29 2.55 -3.56
CA ALA A 10 10.46 1.97 -4.61
C ALA A 10 11.11 2.03 -5.99
N ARG A 11 11.86 3.09 -6.30
CA ARG A 11 12.60 3.22 -7.56
C ARG A 11 13.75 2.22 -7.64
N GLU A 12 14.58 2.14 -6.60
CA GLU A 12 15.74 1.24 -6.54
C GLU A 12 15.34 -0.24 -6.67
N GLN A 13 14.16 -0.60 -6.15
CA GLN A 13 13.67 -1.99 -6.14
C GLN A 13 12.59 -2.26 -7.19
N ALA A 14 12.25 -1.27 -8.02
CA ALA A 14 11.13 -1.33 -8.97
C ALA A 14 9.80 -1.80 -8.35
N ILE A 15 9.51 -1.36 -7.11
CA ILE A 15 8.32 -1.75 -6.36
C ILE A 15 7.14 -0.83 -6.77
N PRO A 16 6.00 -1.38 -7.22
CA PRO A 16 4.79 -0.59 -7.46
C PRO A 16 4.27 0.05 -6.16
N ILE A 17 3.97 1.34 -6.21
CA ILE A 17 3.33 2.10 -5.13
C ILE A 17 1.87 2.34 -5.50
N VAL A 18 1.00 2.10 -4.53
CA VAL A 18 -0.35 2.65 -4.47
C VAL A 18 -0.61 3.25 -3.11
N THR A 19 -1.55 4.19 -3.06
CA THR A 19 -2.00 4.79 -1.79
C THR A 19 -3.48 4.53 -1.61
N PRO A 20 -3.96 4.10 -0.43
CA PRO A 20 -5.38 4.21 -0.13
C PRO A 20 -5.87 5.65 -0.27
N ILE A 21 -7.16 5.84 -0.55
CA ILE A 21 -7.74 7.17 -0.78
C ILE A 21 -7.48 8.19 0.35
N TRP A 22 -7.40 7.73 1.59
CA TRP A 22 -7.17 8.56 2.76
C TRP A 22 -5.72 9.03 2.88
N ASP A 23 -4.80 8.30 2.26
CA ASP A 23 -3.36 8.53 2.29
C ASP A 23 -2.82 9.12 0.98
N ARG A 24 -3.72 9.57 0.09
CA ARG A 24 -3.34 10.25 -1.15
C ARG A 24 -2.46 11.47 -0.85
N GLY A 25 -1.47 11.69 -1.71
CA GLY A 25 -0.47 12.76 -1.52
C GLY A 25 0.84 12.28 -0.89
N SER A 26 0.90 11.05 -0.36
CA SER A 26 2.14 10.43 0.15
C SER A 26 3.22 10.20 -0.93
N VAL A 27 2.82 10.28 -2.20
CA VAL A 27 3.71 10.37 -3.36
C VAL A 27 3.68 11.82 -3.84
N SER A 28 4.73 12.58 -3.55
CA SER A 28 4.75 14.04 -3.76
C SER A 28 5.17 14.50 -5.16
N GLU A 29 5.62 13.58 -6.01
CA GLU A 29 6.02 13.88 -7.39
C GLU A 29 5.60 12.74 -8.33
N PRO A 30 5.44 13.02 -9.65
CA PRO A 30 5.22 11.97 -10.62
C PRO A 30 6.32 10.91 -10.58
N ALA A 31 5.93 9.64 -10.50
CA ALA A 31 6.84 8.52 -10.48
C ALA A 31 6.26 7.37 -11.31
N SER A 32 7.07 6.76 -12.17
CA SER A 32 6.66 5.60 -12.98
C SER A 32 6.26 4.39 -12.14
N VAL A 33 6.74 4.31 -10.90
CA VAL A 33 6.37 3.29 -9.93
C VAL A 33 5.07 3.58 -9.19
N PHE A 34 4.51 4.80 -9.28
CA PHE A 34 3.21 5.12 -8.67
C PHE A 34 2.08 4.74 -9.62
N MET A 35 1.29 3.74 -9.25
CA MET A 35 0.25 3.19 -10.11
C MET A 35 -1.06 3.97 -10.02
N SER A 36 -1.55 4.21 -8.80
CA SER A 36 -2.80 4.94 -8.58
C SER A 36 -3.10 5.14 -7.08
N VAL A 37 -4.18 5.86 -6.81
CA VAL A 37 -4.91 5.83 -5.55
C VAL A 37 -5.92 4.69 -5.58
N ILE A 38 -6.02 3.89 -4.53
CA ILE A 38 -6.86 2.68 -4.48
C ILE A 38 -7.98 2.74 -3.42
N GLY A 39 -8.92 1.78 -3.49
CA GLY A 39 -10.07 1.70 -2.61
C GLY A 39 -11.23 2.55 -3.13
N ALA A 40 -11.63 3.60 -2.39
CA ALA A 40 -12.81 4.40 -2.77
C ALA A 40 -12.65 5.14 -4.11
N ALA A 41 -11.42 5.36 -4.59
CA ALA A 41 -11.16 6.04 -5.85
C ALA A 41 -11.33 5.15 -7.08
N THR A 42 -10.91 3.88 -7.02
CA THR A 42 -10.79 3.01 -8.20
C THR A 42 -11.53 1.69 -8.09
N GLY A 43 -12.13 1.37 -6.94
CA GLY A 43 -12.76 0.07 -6.71
C GLY A 43 -11.74 -1.04 -6.46
N GLU A 44 -12.11 -2.29 -6.80
CA GLU A 44 -11.24 -3.45 -6.66
C GLU A 44 -9.92 -3.27 -7.41
N VAL A 45 -8.81 -3.50 -6.70
CA VAL A 45 -7.46 -3.34 -7.22
C VAL A 45 -7.00 -4.69 -7.70
N SER A 46 -7.07 -4.92 -9.02
CA SER A 46 -6.81 -6.25 -9.57
C SER A 46 -5.40 -6.75 -9.29
N PHE A 47 -4.39 -5.88 -9.17
CA PHE A 47 -2.99 -6.30 -9.08
C PHE A 47 -2.51 -6.58 -7.64
N LEU A 48 -3.26 -6.20 -6.60
CA LEU A 48 -2.85 -6.52 -5.21
C LEU A 48 -2.85 -8.03 -4.95
N ASN A 49 -3.64 -8.80 -5.68
CA ASN A 49 -3.65 -10.26 -5.61
C ASN A 49 -2.46 -10.93 -6.32
N GLU A 50 -1.69 -10.17 -7.11
CA GLU A 50 -0.48 -10.64 -7.79
C GLU A 50 0.74 -10.58 -6.86
N ALA A 51 0.70 -9.69 -5.86
CA ALA A 51 1.79 -9.47 -4.92
C ALA A 51 1.97 -10.66 -3.96
N ASP A 52 3.20 -11.15 -3.85
CA ASP A 52 3.63 -12.11 -2.82
C ASP A 52 4.07 -11.43 -1.52
N VAL A 53 4.44 -10.16 -1.60
CA VAL A 53 4.80 -9.31 -0.46
C VAL A 53 4.13 -7.95 -0.60
N ILE A 54 3.49 -7.48 0.47
CA ILE A 54 2.90 -6.15 0.57
C ILE A 54 3.54 -5.43 1.75
N ILE A 55 4.15 -4.27 1.48
CA ILE A 55 4.68 -3.38 2.52
C ILE A 55 3.68 -2.24 2.72
N MET A 56 3.02 -2.22 3.87
CA MET A 56 2.08 -1.17 4.26
C MET A 56 2.76 -0.26 5.28
N ALA A 57 3.13 0.95 4.86
CA ALA A 57 3.86 1.90 5.69
C ALA A 57 2.97 3.09 6.06
N GLY A 58 2.60 3.19 7.34
CA GLY A 58 1.85 4.31 7.91
C GLY A 58 0.42 4.46 7.38
N ALA A 59 -0.18 3.39 6.87
CA ALA A 59 -1.54 3.37 6.33
C ALA A 59 -2.36 2.26 6.99
N VAL A 60 -3.68 2.45 7.07
CA VAL A 60 -4.59 1.49 7.68
C VAL A 60 -5.32 0.70 6.59
N PRO A 61 -5.27 -0.65 6.60
CA PRO A 61 -6.04 -1.44 5.66
C PRO A 61 -7.53 -1.33 6.02
N ASP A 62 -8.41 -1.08 5.05
CA ASP A 62 -9.86 -1.02 5.28
C ASP A 62 -10.63 -2.00 4.37
N TYR A 63 -11.95 -2.06 4.56
CA TYR A 63 -12.81 -2.96 3.80
C TYR A 63 -12.77 -2.74 2.28
N ARG A 64 -12.37 -1.56 1.80
CA ARG A 64 -12.32 -1.24 0.36
C ARG A 64 -11.14 -1.90 -0.33
N VAL A 65 -10.13 -2.30 0.44
CA VAL A 65 -8.99 -3.11 0.00
C VAL A 65 -9.03 -4.52 0.60
N GLY A 66 -10.21 -4.94 1.07
CA GLY A 66 -10.43 -6.25 1.67
C GLY A 66 -9.61 -6.51 2.92
N TYR A 67 -9.24 -5.46 3.66
CA TYR A 67 -8.36 -5.54 4.84
C TYR A 67 -7.02 -6.23 4.58
N LEU A 68 -6.55 -6.28 3.32
CA LEU A 68 -5.42 -7.11 2.90
C LEU A 68 -5.57 -8.59 3.30
N HIS A 69 -6.79 -9.12 3.14
CA HIS A 69 -7.08 -10.55 3.28
C HIS A 69 -7.46 -11.16 1.93
N PRO A 70 -7.28 -12.49 1.76
CA PRO A 70 -7.81 -13.19 0.61
C PRO A 70 -9.34 -13.05 0.52
N PRO A 71 -9.92 -12.91 -0.68
CA PRO A 71 -9.28 -13.03 -2.00
C PRO A 71 -8.71 -11.69 -2.55
N SER A 72 -8.80 -10.58 -1.81
CA SER A 72 -8.32 -9.27 -2.27
C SER A 72 -6.80 -9.20 -2.41
N ILE A 73 -6.09 -10.08 -1.72
CA ILE A 73 -4.66 -10.37 -1.92
C ILE A 73 -4.43 -11.87 -2.11
N ARG A 74 -3.23 -12.27 -2.52
CA ARG A 74 -2.84 -13.68 -2.64
C ARG A 74 -2.92 -14.39 -1.29
N SER A 75 -3.34 -15.66 -1.28
CA SER A 75 -3.53 -16.43 -0.04
C SER A 75 -2.25 -16.71 0.75
N ASP A 76 -1.11 -16.69 0.07
CA ASP A 76 0.23 -16.89 0.62
C ASP A 76 1.04 -15.58 0.72
N ALA A 77 0.43 -14.44 0.41
CA ALA A 77 1.10 -13.14 0.47
C ALA A 77 1.57 -12.81 1.90
N ARG A 78 2.74 -12.18 2.00
CA ARG A 78 3.32 -11.69 3.25
C ARG A 78 3.03 -10.21 3.39
N VAL A 79 2.29 -9.84 4.44
CA VAL A 79 2.01 -8.43 4.75
C VAL A 79 2.97 -7.94 5.83
N ILE A 80 3.82 -6.97 5.47
CA ILE A 80 4.72 -6.27 6.40
C ILE A 80 4.08 -4.93 6.73
N ARG A 81 3.64 -4.76 7.98
CA ARG A 81 3.10 -3.50 8.49
C ARG A 81 4.18 -2.69 9.21
N ILE A 82 4.32 -1.42 8.84
CA ILE A 82 5.23 -0.46 9.46
C ILE A 82 4.39 0.69 10.00
N GLU A 83 4.36 0.87 11.31
CA GLU A 83 3.59 1.92 11.97
C GLU A 83 4.51 2.74 12.87
N ALA A 84 4.28 4.05 12.92
CA ALA A 84 4.98 4.93 13.87
C ALA A 84 4.42 4.79 15.29
N ASP A 85 3.15 4.39 15.41
CA ASP A 85 2.46 4.16 16.67
C ASP A 85 2.07 2.67 16.79
N ALA A 86 2.60 2.01 17.83
CA ALA A 86 2.35 0.60 18.08
C ALA A 86 0.86 0.27 18.26
N THR A 87 0.02 1.24 18.68
CA THR A 87 -1.42 1.03 18.82
C THR A 87 -2.12 0.81 17.47
N GLN A 88 -1.51 1.21 16.36
CA GLN A 88 -2.07 1.06 15.00
C GLN A 88 -1.85 -0.34 14.41
N LEU A 89 -0.89 -1.13 14.94
CA LEU A 89 -0.50 -2.43 14.37
C LEU A 89 -1.63 -3.47 14.35
N HIS A 90 -2.59 -3.34 15.27
CA HIS A 90 -3.72 -4.26 15.40
C HIS A 90 -5.04 -3.69 14.86
N ARG A 91 -5.00 -2.51 14.24
CA ARG A 91 -6.18 -1.89 13.65
C ARG A 91 -6.49 -2.53 12.30
N THR A 92 -7.74 -2.93 12.12
CA THR A 92 -8.36 -3.37 10.87
C THR A 92 -9.56 -2.49 10.59
#